data_AF-A0A8S0FHE2-F1
#
_entry.id   AF-A0A8S0FHE2-F1
#
_cell.length_a   1.000
_cell.length_b   1.000
_cell.length_c   1.000
_cell.angle_alpha   90.00
_cell.angle_beta   90.00
_cell.angle_gamma   90.00
#
_symmetry.space_group_name_H-M   'P 1'
#
loop_
_entity.id
_entity.type
_entity.pdbx_description
1 polymer ?
#
loop_
_entity_poly.entity_id
_entity_poly.type
_entity_poly.pdbx_seq_one_letter_code
_entity_poly.pdbx_strand_id
1 'polypeptide(L)'
;MIDMGDDDFTRGKPHPMIDPTLRNQRLLNELNDSHTAVVLFDLVLGYGASTTPASELLDQLSHIDMNNAPLLIAHVCGTEADPQIRSQ
;
A
#
# COMPACT_ATOMS: atom_id res chain seq x y z
N MET A 1 7.69 6.17 11.26
CA MET A 1 7.71 6.07 9.79
C MET A 1 8.61 4.91 9.42
N ILE A 2 8.18 4.03 8.52
CA ILE A 2 8.90 2.81 8.12
C ILE A 2 9.13 2.90 6.62
N ASP A 3 10.35 2.66 6.16
CA ASP A 3 10.66 2.46 4.75
C ASP A 3 10.71 0.96 4.48
N MET A 4 9.70 0.46 3.76
CA MET A 4 9.63 -0.97 3.42
C MET A 4 10.49 -1.32 2.20
N GLY A 5 11.07 -0.33 1.52
CA GLY A 5 12.02 -0.50 0.44
C GLY A 5 13.44 -0.81 0.90
N ASP A 6 13.73 -0.62 2.20
CA ASP A 6 15.03 -0.91 2.80
C ASP A 6 15.44 -2.38 2.59
N ASP A 7 16.73 -2.63 2.49
CA ASP A 7 17.34 -3.95 2.29
C ASP A 7 16.87 -4.95 3.37
N ASP A 8 16.65 -4.47 4.60
CA ASP A 8 16.15 -5.29 5.71
C ASP A 8 14.79 -5.96 5.39
N PHE A 9 13.96 -5.32 4.55
CA PHE A 9 12.64 -5.83 4.16
C PHE A 9 12.62 -6.52 2.79
N THR A 10 13.62 -6.26 1.95
CA THR A 10 13.67 -6.74 0.54
C THR A 10 14.64 -7.89 0.31
N ARG A 11 15.37 -8.35 1.33
CA ARG A 11 16.25 -9.53 1.21
C ARG A 11 15.48 -10.78 0.75
N GLY A 12 15.76 -11.21 -0.48
CA GLY A 12 15.16 -12.39 -1.10
C GLY A 12 13.71 -12.20 -1.55
N LYS A 13 13.23 -10.96 -1.63
CA LYS A 13 11.87 -10.59 -2.07
C LYS A 13 11.94 -9.40 -3.04
N PRO A 14 10.96 -9.22 -3.94
CA PRO A 14 10.90 -8.01 -4.74
C PRO A 14 10.68 -6.76 -3.86
N HIS A 15 11.11 -5.60 -4.34
CA HIS A 15 10.86 -4.32 -3.68
C HIS A 15 9.33 -4.05 -3.60
N PRO A 16 8.79 -3.44 -2.52
CA PRO A 16 7.35 -3.30 -2.34
C PRO A 16 6.62 -2.47 -3.41
N MET A 17 7.35 -1.62 -4.13
CA MET A 17 6.80 -0.94 -5.30
C MET A 17 6.49 -1.89 -6.45
N ILE A 18 7.30 -2.94 -6.63
CA ILE A 18 7.17 -3.94 -7.70
C ILE A 18 6.13 -4.99 -7.29
N ASP A 19 6.24 -5.51 -6.07
CA ASP A 19 5.31 -6.48 -5.48
C ASP A 19 4.75 -5.94 -4.15
N PRO A 20 3.48 -5.51 -4.10
CA PRO A 20 2.91 -4.85 -2.92
C PRO A 20 2.55 -5.84 -1.81
N THR A 21 2.75 -7.15 -1.96
CA THR A 21 2.31 -8.18 -1.01
C THR A 21 2.75 -7.87 0.43
N LEU A 22 4.04 -7.54 0.63
CA LEU A 22 4.57 -7.29 1.97
C LEU A 22 4.01 -5.98 2.57
N ARG A 23 3.91 -4.92 1.75
CA ARG A 23 3.32 -3.63 2.15
C ARG A 23 1.87 -3.81 2.56
N ASN A 24 1.09 -4.51 1.74
CA ASN A 24 -0.31 -4.77 1.97
C ASN A 24 -0.52 -5.60 3.26
N GLN A 25 0.31 -6.62 3.49
CA GLN A 25 0.28 -7.37 4.75
C GLN A 25 0.58 -6.48 5.96
N ARG A 26 1.55 -5.55 5.85
CA ARG A 26 1.82 -4.58 6.93
C ARG A 26 0.63 -3.66 7.17
N LEU A 27 0.00 -3.14 6.13
CA LEU A 27 -1.22 -2.32 6.23
C LEU A 27 -2.34 -3.07 6.96
N LEU A 28 -2.59 -4.33 6.59
CA LEU A 28 -3.59 -5.17 7.26
C LEU A 28 -3.27 -5.40 8.75
N ASN A 29 -1.99 -5.53 9.12
CA ASN A 29 -1.62 -5.64 10.53
C ASN A 29 -1.95 -4.36 11.30
N GLU A 30 -1.66 -3.19 10.72
CA GLU A 30 -1.99 -1.89 11.34
C GLU A 30 -3.49 -1.66 11.46
N LEU A 31 -4.30 -2.16 10.51
CA LEU A 31 -5.77 -2.09 10.58
C LEU A 31 -6.36 -2.88 11.75
N ASN A 32 -5.66 -3.92 12.20
CA ASN A 32 -6.10 -4.79 13.29
C ASN A 32 -5.49 -4.41 14.65
N ASP A 33 -4.61 -3.41 14.70
CA ASP A 33 -4.03 -2.92 15.95
C ASP A 33 -4.93 -1.87 16.59
N SER A 34 -5.46 -2.17 17.78
CA SER A 34 -6.33 -1.26 18.53
C SER A 34 -5.63 0.01 19.04
N HIS A 35 -4.29 0.04 19.01
CA HIS A 35 -3.49 1.22 19.33
C HIS A 35 -3.25 2.12 18.11
N THR A 36 -3.52 1.65 16.90
CA THR A 36 -3.31 2.42 15.67
C THR A 36 -4.54 3.28 15.38
N ALA A 37 -4.34 4.60 15.32
CA ALA A 37 -5.40 5.55 15.01
C ALA A 37 -5.38 6.02 13.54
N VAL A 38 -4.19 6.06 12.93
CA VAL A 38 -3.99 6.54 11.56
C VAL A 38 -2.93 5.67 10.88
N VAL A 39 -3.18 5.30 9.63
CA VAL A 39 -2.19 4.64 8.76
C VAL A 39 -1.94 5.53 7.55
N LEU A 40 -0.70 6.04 7.45
CA LEU A 40 -0.23 6.85 6.34
C LEU A 40 0.65 6.00 5.43
N PHE A 41 0.36 6.00 4.12
CA PHE A 41 1.11 5.22 3.15
C PHE A 41 1.15 5.90 1.77
N ASP A 42 2.04 5.43 0.91
CA ASP A 42 2.18 5.86 -0.47
C ASP A 42 1.78 4.78 -1.48
N LEU A 43 1.22 5.24 -2.59
CA LEU A 43 0.99 4.46 -3.80
C LEU A 43 1.84 5.07 -4.90
N VAL A 44 2.99 4.44 -5.18
CA VAL A 44 3.87 4.88 -6.26
C VAL A 44 3.52 4.14 -7.53
N LEU A 45 3.25 4.88 -8.59
CA LEU A 45 2.86 4.39 -9.91
C LEU A 45 4.01 4.51 -10.91
N GLY A 46 3.74 4.12 -12.15
CA GLY A 46 4.65 4.23 -13.28
C GLY A 46 5.35 2.93 -13.64
N TYR A 47 6.32 3.04 -14.52
CA TYR A 47 7.06 1.89 -15.04
C TYR A 47 7.86 1.19 -13.95
N GLY A 48 7.74 -0.13 -13.89
CA GLY A 48 8.40 -0.97 -12.87
C GLY A 48 7.63 -1.07 -11.55
N ALA A 49 6.58 -0.29 -11.33
CA ALA A 49 5.66 -0.52 -10.23
C ALA A 49 4.68 -1.66 -10.55
N SER A 50 3.99 -2.17 -9.53
CA SER A 50 2.85 -3.07 -9.71
C SER A 50 1.85 -2.47 -10.70
N THR A 51 1.20 -3.33 -11.50
CA THR A 51 0.20 -2.93 -12.49
C THR A 51 -1.11 -2.47 -11.86
N THR A 52 -1.39 -2.92 -10.64
CA THR A 52 -2.70 -2.79 -9.98
C THR A 52 -2.57 -2.46 -8.47
N PRO A 53 -1.68 -1.54 -8.05
CA PRO A 53 -1.32 -1.38 -6.64
C PRO A 53 -2.45 -0.82 -5.77
N ALA A 54 -3.38 -0.08 -6.38
CA ALA A 54 -4.57 0.46 -5.72
C ALA A 54 -5.68 -0.58 -5.64
N SER A 55 -6.06 -1.19 -6.77
CA SER A 55 -7.14 -2.18 -6.83
C SER A 55 -6.88 -3.39 -5.93
N GLU A 56 -5.66 -3.94 -5.94
CA GLU A 56 -5.30 -5.08 -5.07
C GLU A 56 -5.41 -4.73 -3.58
N LEU A 57 -5.08 -3.50 -3.20
CA LEU A 57 -5.23 -3.04 -1.83
C LEU A 57 -6.71 -2.85 -1.48
N LEU A 58 -7.49 -2.20 -2.36
CA LEU A 58 -8.92 -1.97 -2.15
C LEU A 58 -9.70 -3.28 -2.02
N ASP A 59 -9.36 -4.29 -2.82
CA ASP A 59 -9.94 -5.63 -2.73
C ASP A 59 -9.73 -6.24 -1.34
N GLN A 60 -8.52 -6.11 -0.78
CA GLN A 60 -8.24 -6.59 0.58
C GLN A 60 -8.98 -5.77 1.65
N LEU A 61 -9.05 -4.45 1.48
CA LEU A 61 -9.78 -3.55 2.39
C LEU A 61 -11.30 -3.81 2.38
N SER A 62 -11.85 -4.32 1.27
CA SER A 62 -13.28 -4.65 1.16
C SER A 62 -13.76 -5.71 2.17
N HIS A 63 -12.83 -6.44 2.77
CA HIS A 63 -13.09 -7.48 3.77
C HIS A 63 -12.93 -6.99 5.22
N ILE A 64 -12.61 -5.71 5.43
CA ILE A 64 -12.38 -5.12 6.77
C ILE A 64 -13.61 -4.35 7.23
N ASP A 65 -13.98 -4.52 8.51
CA ASP A 65 -15.00 -3.67 9.15
C ASP A 65 -14.43 -2.28 9.42
N MET A 66 -14.76 -1.34 8.54
CA MET A 66 -14.25 0.02 8.61
C MET A 66 -14.86 0.86 9.76
N ASN A 67 -15.89 0.37 10.47
CA ASN A 67 -16.50 1.13 11.57
C ASN A 67 -15.55 1.34 12.76
N ASN A 68 -14.57 0.45 12.94
CA ASN A 68 -13.56 0.52 14.01
C ASN A 68 -12.12 0.53 13.46
N ALA A 69 -11.93 0.71 12.15
CA ALA A 69 -10.62 0.75 11.53
C ALA A 69 -9.95 2.13 11.74
N PRO A 70 -8.60 2.19 11.76
CA PRO A 70 -7.89 3.47 11.76
C PRO A 70 -8.18 4.28 10.49
N LEU A 71 -7.97 5.60 10.59
CA LEU A 71 -8.05 6.49 9.43
C LEU A 71 -6.93 6.15 8.44
N LEU A 72 -7.29 5.84 7.20
CA LEU A 72 -6.36 5.59 6.11
C LEU A 72 -6.10 6.87 5.32
N ILE A 73 -4.82 7.22 5.15
CA ILE A 73 -4.39 8.35 4.32
C ILE A 73 -3.36 7.84 3.31
N ALA A 74 -3.68 7.99 2.03
CA ALA A 74 -2.81 7.60 0.93
C ALA A 74 -2.27 8.84 0.20
N HIS A 75 -0.97 8.86 -0.10
CA HIS A 75 -0.40 9.76 -1.10
C HIS A 75 -0.13 8.98 -2.40
N VAL A 76 -0.75 9.40 -3.49
CA VAL A 76 -0.52 8.79 -4.81
C VAL A 76 0.56 9.56 -5.55
N CYS A 77 1.71 8.94 -5.76
CA CYS A 77 2.82 9.48 -6.52
C CYS A 77 2.82 8.86 -7.92
N GLY A 78 2.45 9.65 -8.92
CA GLY A 78 2.33 9.21 -10.31
C GLY A 78 1.62 10.25 -11.16
N THR A 79 1.32 9.91 -12.39
CA THR A 79 0.71 10.79 -13.39
C THR A 79 -0.45 10.11 -14.11
N GLU A 80 -1.26 10.89 -14.82
CA GLU A 80 -2.33 10.34 -15.66
C GLU A 80 -1.81 9.57 -16.89
N ALA A 81 -0.51 9.70 -17.21
CA ALA A 81 0.13 9.01 -18.32
C ALA A 81 0.79 7.68 -17.91
N ASP A 82 0.85 7.38 -16.61
CA ASP A 82 1.39 6.11 -16.13
C ASP A 82 0.47 4.94 -16.50
N PRO A 83 1.00 3.72 -16.67
CA PRO A 83 0.20 2.55 -17.03
C PRO A 83 -1.00 2.29 -16.12
N GLN A 84 -0.91 2.69 -14.85
CA GLN A 84 -1.93 2.53 -13.83
C GLN A 84 -2.97 3.66 -13.81
N ILE A 85 -2.69 4.81 -14.44
CA ILE A 85 -3.51 6.04 -14.46
C ILE A 85 -3.79 6.57 -13.04
N ARG A 86 -3.17 7.69 -12.66
CA ARG A 86 -3.25 8.24 -11.29
C ARG A 86 -4.67 8.45 -10.74
N SER A 87 -5.65 8.79 -11.58
CA SER A 87 -7.03 9.02 -11.12
C SER A 87 -7.91 7.76 -11.02
N GLN A 88 -7.40 6.57 -11.36
CA GLN A 88 -8.16 5.32 -11.31
C GLN A 88 -8.08 4.62 -9.95
#